data_AF-A0A347UIZ5-F1
#
_entry.id   AF-A0A347UIZ5-F1
#
_cell.length_a   1.000
_cell.length_b   1.000
_cell.length_c   1.000
_cell.angle_alpha   90.00
_cell.angle_beta   90.00
_cell.angle_gamma   90.00
#
_symmetry.space_group_name_H-M   'P 1'
#
loop_
_entity.id
_entity.type
_entity.pdbx_description
1 polymer ?
#
loop_
_entity_poly.entity_id
_entity_poly.type
_entity_poly.pdbx_seq_one_letter_code
_entity_poly.pdbx_strand_id
1 'polypeptide(L)'
;MKRLALLLLIPLLLLGGYYIFYPMYQVYSLINYKQHSYDWNQKLTLRIDTPDGLLEASSITHMGVDYFPGGLPLAGTERSYYLTGEAVVADLGEGRYLFALLPKSELAERSFWDLYDTESRGAFLGRIQKQVGQPARPVPLKYYPLLVTFGDLSDPASVMRVDPADLAAVFGAGFALREITLEVTDDPVTEGVVEGVLDYFTWPKEKRKEYRCSVGDCSTFPMRIPNPNGTTAILTDNDFTARKLQ
;
A
#
# COMPACT_ATOMS: atom_id res chain seq x y z
N MET A 1 0.13 -4.16 66.21
CA MET A 1 0.35 -2.79 65.69
C MET A 1 1.16 -2.73 64.39
N LYS A 2 2.22 -3.52 64.17
CA LYS A 2 3.04 -3.44 62.93
C LYS A 2 2.36 -3.91 61.63
N ARG A 3 1.39 -4.84 61.68
CA ARG A 3 0.68 -5.35 60.48
C ARG A 3 -0.41 -4.40 59.93
N LEU A 4 -0.96 -3.51 60.78
CA LEU A 4 -2.01 -2.56 60.36
C LEU A 4 -1.43 -1.36 59.59
N ALA A 5 -0.22 -0.93 59.94
CA ALA A 5 0.47 0.17 59.25
C ALA A 5 0.88 -0.19 57.81
N LEU A 6 1.23 -1.46 57.56
CA LEU A 6 1.61 -1.95 56.24
C LEU A 6 0.41 -2.04 55.27
N LEU A 7 -0.78 -2.35 55.79
CA LEU A 7 -2.02 -2.44 55.01
C LEU A 7 -2.57 -1.08 54.57
N LEU A 8 -2.22 0.01 55.27
CA LEU A 8 -2.61 1.38 54.90
C LEU A 8 -1.58 2.07 53.99
N LEU A 9 -0.32 1.61 53.99
CA LEU A 9 0.77 2.15 53.17
C LEU A 9 0.66 1.79 51.68
N ILE A 10 0.16 0.58 51.37
CA ILE A 10 0.01 0.12 49.98
C ILE A 10 -1.07 0.93 49.22
N PRO A 11 -2.30 1.14 49.74
CA PRO A 11 -3.29 2.00 49.10
C PRO A 11 -2.80 3.44 48.92
N LEU A 12 -2.05 3.98 49.89
CA LEU A 12 -1.50 5.33 49.84
C LEU A 12 -0.39 5.50 48.78
N LEU A 13 0.45 4.48 48.59
CA LEU A 13 1.44 4.47 47.50
C LEU A 13 0.78 4.28 46.13
N LEU A 14 -0.28 3.48 46.03
CA LEU A 14 -1.05 3.32 44.79
C LEU A 14 -1.85 4.59 44.45
N LEU A 15 -2.46 5.24 45.44
CA LEU A 15 -3.12 6.54 45.28
C LEU A 15 -2.12 7.64 44.94
N GLY A 16 -0.98 7.70 45.64
CA GLY A 16 0.10 8.66 45.34
C GLY A 16 0.69 8.45 43.94
N GLY A 17 0.90 7.21 43.53
CA GLY A 17 1.26 6.86 42.16
C GLY A 17 0.20 7.31 41.16
N TYR A 18 -1.08 7.05 41.43
CA TYR A 18 -2.18 7.51 40.58
C TYR A 18 -2.19 9.04 40.45
N TYR A 19 -2.15 9.80 41.55
CA TYR A 19 -2.19 11.26 41.50
C TYR A 19 -0.92 11.92 40.95
N ILE A 20 0.20 11.21 40.83
CA ILE A 20 1.43 11.73 40.20
C ILE A 20 1.53 11.29 38.73
N PHE A 21 1.33 10.01 38.44
CA PHE A 21 1.47 9.46 37.10
C PHE A 21 0.26 9.73 36.21
N TYR A 22 -0.96 9.85 36.75
CA TYR A 22 -2.17 10.14 35.97
C TYR A 22 -2.16 11.54 35.35
N PRO A 23 -1.91 12.65 36.10
CA PRO A 23 -1.82 13.97 35.46
C PRO A 23 -0.59 14.10 34.57
N MET A 24 0.54 13.44 34.90
CA MET A 24 1.70 13.40 34.01
C MET A 24 1.37 12.66 32.71
N TYR A 25 0.63 11.55 32.77
CA TYR A 25 0.13 10.83 31.61
C TYR A 25 -0.88 11.65 30.80
N GLN A 26 -1.81 12.36 31.46
CA GLN A 26 -2.77 13.26 30.79
C GLN A 26 -2.08 14.46 30.13
N VAL A 27 -1.09 15.06 30.78
CA VAL A 27 -0.31 16.16 30.19
C VAL A 27 0.57 15.64 29.04
N TYR A 28 1.15 14.45 29.17
CA TYR A 28 1.94 13.83 28.11
C TYR A 28 1.09 13.38 26.92
N SER A 29 -0.12 12.86 27.16
CA SER A 29 -1.09 12.50 26.12
C SER A 29 -1.64 13.74 25.40
N LEU A 30 -1.82 14.86 26.10
CA LEU A 30 -2.27 16.12 25.51
C LEU A 30 -1.16 16.85 24.71
N ILE A 31 0.10 16.74 25.11
CA ILE A 31 1.22 17.48 24.48
C ILE A 31 1.76 16.77 23.21
N ASN A 32 1.69 15.44 23.11
CA ASN A 32 2.29 14.69 21.98
C ASN A 32 1.28 14.07 20.99
N TYR A 33 -0.02 14.33 21.14
CA TYR A 33 -1.07 13.73 20.28
C TYR A 33 -1.62 14.71 19.24
N LYS A 34 -0.77 15.54 18.64
CA LYS A 34 -1.21 16.41 17.54
C LYS A 34 -1.13 15.65 16.21
N GLN A 35 -2.12 14.81 15.94
CA GLN A 35 -2.27 14.15 14.65
C GLN A 35 -2.56 15.18 13.55
N HIS A 36 -1.86 15.08 12.43
CA HIS A 36 -2.17 15.80 11.20
C HIS A 36 -2.48 14.77 10.13
N SER A 37 -3.61 14.92 9.45
CA SER A 37 -3.98 14.03 8.34
C SER A 37 -3.74 14.74 7.02
N TYR A 38 -3.13 14.01 6.09
CA TYR A 38 -2.93 14.42 4.71
C TYR A 38 -3.54 13.37 3.80
N ASP A 39 -4.05 13.79 2.66
CA ASP A 39 -4.66 12.88 1.70
C ASP A 39 -4.58 13.46 0.28
N TRP A 40 -4.50 12.57 -0.70
CA TRP A 40 -4.52 12.91 -2.11
C TRP A 40 -4.90 11.68 -2.96
N ASN A 41 -5.43 11.92 -4.16
CA ASN A 41 -5.48 10.89 -5.18
C ASN A 41 -4.18 10.92 -5.99
N GLN A 42 -3.67 9.75 -6.33
CA GLN A 42 -2.46 9.59 -7.12
C GLN A 42 -2.70 8.63 -8.28
N LYS A 43 -2.27 9.04 -9.48
CA LYS A 43 -2.33 8.24 -10.70
C LYS A 43 -0.98 7.60 -10.96
N LEU A 44 -0.93 6.28 -10.92
CA LEU A 44 0.22 5.50 -11.35
C LEU A 44 0.04 5.13 -12.83
N THR A 45 1.01 5.48 -13.67
CA THR A 45 0.96 5.20 -15.11
C THR A 45 2.16 4.36 -15.53
N LEU A 46 1.89 3.27 -16.25
CA LEU A 46 2.88 2.42 -16.91
C LEU A 46 2.90 2.77 -18.39
N ARG A 47 4.10 3.02 -18.92
CA ARG A 47 4.35 3.17 -20.36
C ARG A 47 5.11 1.96 -20.86
N ILE A 48 4.50 1.19 -21.74
CA ILE A 48 4.99 -0.10 -22.20
C ILE A 48 5.11 -0.05 -23.71
N ASP A 49 6.31 -0.25 -24.22
CA ASP A 49 6.51 -0.52 -25.64
C ASP A 49 5.98 -1.92 -25.96
N THR A 50 5.18 -2.02 -27.03
CA THR A 50 4.67 -3.27 -27.58
C THR A 50 4.99 -3.32 -29.09
N PRO A 51 4.88 -4.49 -29.74
CA PRO A 51 5.02 -4.59 -31.20
C PRO A 51 4.08 -3.67 -31.99
N ASP A 52 2.93 -3.30 -31.42
CA ASP A 52 1.91 -2.47 -32.06
C ASP A 52 2.05 -0.97 -31.72
N GLY A 53 2.97 -0.61 -30.82
CA GLY A 53 3.25 0.76 -30.43
C GLY A 53 3.34 0.97 -28.92
N LEU A 54 3.30 2.23 -28.50
CA LEU A 54 3.31 2.57 -27.08
C LEU A 54 1.92 2.32 -26.47
N LEU A 55 1.85 1.43 -25.49
CA LEU A 55 0.70 1.24 -24.62
C LEU A 55 0.87 2.05 -23.34
N GLU A 56 -0.17 2.78 -22.95
CA GLU A 56 -0.26 3.43 -21.63
C GLU A 56 -1.38 2.79 -20.82
N ALA A 57 -1.07 2.39 -19.59
CA ALA A 57 -2.04 1.87 -18.64
C ALA A 57 -1.90 2.61 -17.31
N SER A 58 -3.02 2.90 -16.65
CA SER A 58 -2.99 3.65 -15.38
C SER A 58 -4.08 3.24 -14.42
N SER A 59 -3.83 3.47 -13.13
CA SER A 59 -4.82 3.33 -12.06
C SER A 59 -4.65 4.50 -11.08
N ILE A 60 -5.77 4.95 -10.54
CA ILE A 60 -5.84 6.02 -9.55
C ILE A 60 -6.14 5.39 -8.19
N THR A 61 -5.27 5.67 -7.22
CA THR A 61 -5.44 5.27 -5.82
C THR A 61 -5.60 6.51 -4.96
N HIS A 62 -6.40 6.41 -3.90
CA HIS A 62 -6.43 7.40 -2.84
C HIS A 62 -5.43 6.99 -1.76
N MET A 63 -4.56 7.91 -1.39
CA MET A 63 -3.60 7.76 -0.32
C MET A 63 -3.97 8.76 0.76
N GLY A 64 -3.94 8.32 2.02
CA GLY A 64 -3.74 9.29 3.08
C GLY A 64 -2.87 8.79 4.21
N VAL A 65 -2.44 9.77 4.97
CA VAL A 65 -1.31 9.68 5.88
C VAL A 65 -1.69 10.40 7.17
N ASP A 66 -1.80 9.64 8.25
CA ASP A 66 -1.84 10.19 9.59
C ASP A 66 -0.40 10.39 10.08
N TYR A 67 -0.04 11.65 10.31
CA TYR A 67 1.27 12.07 10.76
C TYR A 67 1.24 12.47 12.24
N PHE A 68 2.13 11.85 13.02
CA PHE A 68 2.30 12.09 14.45
C PHE A 68 3.67 12.74 14.70
N PRO A 69 3.76 14.08 14.82
CA PRO A 69 5.01 14.76 15.13
C PRO A 69 5.58 14.23 16.45
N GLY A 70 6.82 13.72 16.42
CA GLY A 70 7.46 13.09 17.59
C GLY A 70 7.13 11.60 17.79
N GLY A 71 6.26 11.04 16.95
CA GLY A 71 5.87 9.63 16.95
C GLY A 71 4.84 9.27 18.01
N LEU A 72 4.10 8.17 17.77
CA LEU A 72 3.18 7.62 18.75
C LEU A 72 3.94 7.14 20.01
N PRO A 73 3.47 7.47 21.22
CA PRO A 73 4.06 6.96 22.45
C PRO A 73 4.17 5.44 22.44
N LEU A 74 5.30 4.90 22.89
CA LEU A 74 5.62 3.46 22.96
C LEU A 74 5.79 2.73 21.62
N ALA A 75 5.11 3.16 20.55
CA ALA A 75 5.21 2.56 19.22
C ALA A 75 6.27 3.22 18.32
N GLY A 76 6.63 4.49 18.58
CA GLY A 76 7.56 5.27 17.75
C GLY A 76 7.09 5.52 16.32
N THR A 77 5.85 5.13 16.01
CA THR A 77 5.27 5.24 14.67
C THR A 77 4.99 6.69 14.37
N GLU A 78 5.72 7.25 13.41
CA GLU A 78 5.59 8.65 12.99
C GLU A 78 4.48 8.84 11.95
N ARG A 79 4.18 7.78 11.17
CA ARG A 79 3.21 7.80 10.07
C ARG A 79 2.40 6.53 10.03
N SER A 80 1.10 6.66 9.82
CA SER A 80 0.20 5.58 9.44
C SER A 80 -0.39 5.89 8.07
N TYR A 81 -0.41 4.89 7.19
CA TYR A 81 -0.89 5.07 5.82
C TYR A 81 -2.18 4.27 5.62
N TYR A 82 -3.07 4.83 4.82
CA TYR A 82 -4.24 4.13 4.30
C TYR A 82 -4.29 4.34 2.79
N LEU A 83 -4.54 3.25 2.06
CA LEU A 83 -4.66 3.25 0.62
C LEU A 83 -6.01 2.66 0.24
N THR A 84 -6.70 3.28 -0.72
CA THR A 84 -7.86 2.68 -1.38
C THR A 84 -7.72 2.80 -2.89
N GLY A 85 -8.20 1.80 -3.64
CA GLY A 85 -8.09 1.72 -5.09
C GLY A 85 -7.55 0.37 -5.53
N GLU A 86 -7.03 0.30 -6.76
CA GLU A 86 -6.67 -0.96 -7.39
C GLU A 86 -5.32 -0.89 -8.11
N ALA A 87 -4.73 -2.06 -8.35
CA ALA A 87 -3.54 -2.24 -9.16
C ALA A 87 -3.74 -1.67 -10.58
N VAL A 88 -2.65 -1.28 -11.23
CA VAL A 88 -2.71 -0.94 -12.66
C VAL A 88 -2.85 -2.23 -13.44
N VAL A 89 -3.81 -2.27 -14.37
CA VAL A 89 -4.01 -3.38 -15.31
C VAL A 89 -3.68 -2.89 -16.71
N ALA A 90 -2.67 -3.50 -17.34
CA ALA A 90 -2.32 -3.25 -18.73
C ALA A 90 -2.71 -4.46 -19.59
N ASP A 91 -3.67 -4.28 -20.50
CA ASP A 91 -4.02 -5.26 -21.52
C ASP A 91 -2.97 -5.19 -22.65
N LEU A 92 -2.20 -6.26 -22.79
CA LEU A 92 -1.14 -6.38 -23.80
C LEU A 92 -1.64 -7.06 -25.09
N GLY A 93 -2.95 -7.28 -25.21
CA GLY A 93 -3.58 -8.01 -26.31
C GLY A 93 -3.49 -9.52 -26.17
N GLU A 94 -4.31 -10.23 -26.95
CA GLU A 94 -4.36 -11.70 -27.01
C GLU A 94 -4.58 -12.38 -25.64
N GLY A 95 -5.27 -11.69 -24.72
CA GLY A 95 -5.54 -12.19 -23.37
C GLY A 95 -4.34 -12.14 -22.43
N ARG A 96 -3.24 -11.46 -22.80
CA ARG A 96 -2.09 -11.22 -21.93
C ARG A 96 -2.27 -9.93 -21.16
N TYR A 97 -2.01 -9.96 -19.85
CA TYR A 97 -2.10 -8.79 -19.00
C TYR A 97 -0.82 -8.60 -18.19
N LEU A 98 -0.48 -7.36 -17.89
CA LEU A 98 0.52 -6.99 -16.90
C LEU A 98 -0.15 -6.20 -15.79
N PHE A 99 0.08 -6.64 -14.55
CA PHE A 99 -0.43 -5.99 -13.35
C PHE A 99 0.71 -5.30 -12.62
N ALA A 100 0.55 -4.02 -12.30
CA ALA A 100 1.39 -3.34 -11.32
C ALA A 100 0.65 -3.31 -9.99
N LEU A 101 1.08 -4.17 -9.05
CA LEU A 101 0.42 -4.32 -7.76
C LEU A 101 0.36 -3.01 -6.98
N LEU A 102 -0.56 -2.95 -6.02
CA LEU A 102 -0.68 -1.79 -5.16
C LEU A 102 0.68 -1.48 -4.52
N PRO A 103 1.17 -0.24 -4.65
CA PRO A 103 2.52 0.07 -4.24
C PRO A 103 2.62 0.11 -2.72
N LYS A 104 3.87 0.04 -2.23
CA LYS A 104 4.16 0.35 -0.84
C LYS A 104 3.70 1.77 -0.52
N SER A 105 3.32 1.98 0.73
CA SER A 105 2.63 3.19 1.17
C SER A 105 3.45 4.48 1.01
N GLU A 106 4.76 4.40 0.85
CA GLU A 106 5.64 5.58 0.70
C GLU A 106 5.88 6.01 -0.75
N LEU A 107 5.22 5.44 -1.76
CA LEU A 107 5.54 5.68 -3.17
C LEU A 107 5.57 7.16 -3.56
N ALA A 108 4.58 7.95 -3.12
CA ALA A 108 4.54 9.39 -3.36
C ALA A 108 5.72 10.10 -2.70
N GLU A 109 5.99 9.85 -1.42
CA GLU A 109 7.13 10.44 -0.73
C GLU A 109 8.47 10.13 -1.42
N ARG A 110 8.60 8.96 -2.05
CA ARG A 110 9.80 8.61 -2.82
C ARG A 110 9.87 9.28 -4.19
N SER A 111 8.74 9.43 -4.86
CA SER A 111 8.67 10.03 -6.20
C SER A 111 8.74 11.56 -6.17
N PHE A 112 8.36 12.17 -5.04
CA PHE A 112 8.35 13.61 -4.83
C PHE A 112 9.47 14.09 -3.89
N TRP A 113 10.51 13.27 -3.66
CA TRP A 113 11.53 13.52 -2.63
C TRP A 113 12.29 14.85 -2.79
N ASP A 114 12.35 15.40 -4.01
CA ASP A 114 12.90 16.74 -4.27
C ASP A 114 12.10 17.89 -3.62
N LEU A 115 10.84 17.66 -3.23
CA LEU A 115 10.06 18.59 -2.41
C LEU A 115 10.39 18.50 -0.92
N TYR A 116 11.23 17.55 -0.49
CA TYR A 116 11.62 17.41 0.91
C TYR A 116 12.63 18.50 1.28
N ASP A 117 12.35 19.25 2.35
CA ASP A 117 13.25 20.26 2.92
C ASP A 117 13.53 19.95 4.41
N THR A 118 14.26 20.83 5.09
CA THR A 118 14.62 20.67 6.50
C THR A 118 13.54 21.13 7.48
N GLU A 119 12.35 21.57 7.04
CA GLU A 119 11.33 22.11 7.94
C GLU A 119 10.68 21.01 8.77
N SER A 120 9.92 20.13 8.14
CA SER A 120 9.30 18.97 8.79
C SER A 120 8.75 17.97 7.79
N ARG A 121 8.55 16.72 8.23
CA ARG A 121 7.87 15.70 7.43
C ARG A 121 6.41 16.08 7.12
N GLY A 122 5.71 16.73 8.05
CA GLY A 122 4.35 17.22 7.80
C GLY A 122 4.29 18.26 6.69
N ALA A 123 5.22 19.21 6.67
CA ALA A 123 5.33 20.20 5.59
C ALA A 123 5.57 19.53 4.24
N PHE A 124 6.42 18.51 4.19
CA PHE A 124 6.63 17.71 2.99
C PHE A 124 5.35 17.02 2.48
N LEU A 125 4.61 16.33 3.36
CA LEU A 125 3.33 15.71 3.00
C LEU A 125 2.32 16.76 2.48
N GLY A 126 2.24 17.91 3.15
CA GLY A 126 1.41 19.03 2.69
C GLY A 126 1.84 19.62 1.34
N ARG A 127 3.12 19.51 0.95
CA ARG A 127 3.59 19.90 -0.39
C ARG A 127 3.23 18.87 -1.45
N ILE A 128 3.28 17.58 -1.14
CA ILE A 128 2.82 16.50 -2.04
C ILE A 128 1.33 16.66 -2.32
N GLN A 129 0.52 16.85 -1.27
CA GLN A 129 -0.94 17.05 -1.41
C GLN A 129 -1.30 18.24 -2.31
N LYS A 130 -0.41 19.24 -2.42
CA LYS A 130 -0.59 20.42 -3.29
C LYS A 130 -0.06 20.23 -4.72
N GLN A 131 0.37 19.02 -5.11
CA GLN A 131 0.88 18.74 -6.46
C GLN A 131 -0.23 18.47 -7.48
N VAL A 132 -1.50 18.60 -7.12
CA VAL A 132 -2.63 18.48 -8.06
C VAL A 132 -2.39 19.38 -9.28
N GLY A 133 -2.49 18.81 -10.47
CA GLY A 133 -2.30 19.50 -11.75
C GLY A 133 -0.84 19.81 -12.10
N GLN A 134 0.13 19.35 -11.31
CA GLN A 134 1.55 19.38 -11.68
C GLN A 134 1.91 18.16 -12.53
N PRO A 135 2.95 18.25 -13.39
CA PRO A 135 3.38 17.12 -14.21
C PRO A 135 3.73 15.87 -13.38
N ALA A 136 3.44 14.70 -13.96
CA ALA A 136 3.83 13.42 -13.41
C ALA A 136 5.36 13.32 -13.21
N ARG A 137 5.78 12.62 -12.16
CA ARG A 137 7.19 12.38 -11.84
C ARG A 137 7.57 10.93 -12.08
N PRO A 138 8.80 10.66 -12.54
CA PRO A 138 9.27 9.28 -12.66
C PRO A 138 9.37 8.64 -11.27
N VAL A 139 8.82 7.45 -11.13
CA VAL A 139 9.03 6.63 -9.93
C VAL A 139 10.49 6.14 -9.96
N PRO A 140 11.26 6.24 -8.87
CA PRO A 140 12.61 5.68 -8.87
C PRO A 140 12.56 4.15 -8.96
N LEU A 141 13.39 3.53 -9.80
CA LEU A 141 13.40 2.08 -10.09
C LEU A 141 13.33 1.19 -8.83
N LYS A 142 14.03 1.57 -7.76
CA LYS A 142 14.05 0.83 -6.48
C LYS A 142 12.66 0.72 -5.82
N TYR A 143 11.74 1.61 -6.16
CA TYR A 143 10.39 1.71 -5.61
C TYR A 143 9.31 1.31 -6.62
N TYR A 144 9.68 0.74 -7.77
CA TYR A 144 8.69 0.17 -8.67
C TYR A 144 7.82 -0.85 -7.93
N PRO A 145 6.50 -0.82 -8.13
CA PRO A 145 5.62 -1.85 -7.62
C PRO A 145 6.04 -3.21 -8.19
N LEU A 146 5.66 -4.28 -7.49
CA LEU A 146 5.85 -5.61 -8.03
C LEU A 146 4.98 -5.76 -9.28
N LEU A 147 5.61 -6.15 -10.39
CA LEU A 147 4.92 -6.44 -11.63
C LEU A 147 4.66 -7.94 -11.74
N VAL A 148 3.44 -8.31 -12.10
CA VAL A 148 3.02 -9.70 -12.24
C VAL A 148 2.16 -9.92 -13.48
N THR A 149 2.11 -11.14 -13.94
CA THR A 149 1.16 -11.62 -14.95
C THR A 149 0.64 -13.00 -14.52
N PHE A 150 -0.31 -13.53 -15.27
CA PHE A 150 -0.90 -14.85 -15.05
C PHE A 150 -0.78 -15.66 -16.35
N GLY A 151 -0.31 -16.90 -16.23
CA GLY A 151 -0.31 -17.82 -17.37
C GLY A 151 -1.73 -18.24 -17.78
N ASP A 152 -2.64 -18.27 -16.81
CA ASP A 152 -4.07 -18.50 -16.98
C ASP A 152 -4.83 -17.61 -15.99
N LEU A 153 -5.60 -16.65 -16.49
CA LEU A 153 -6.37 -15.70 -15.67
C LEU A 153 -7.45 -16.39 -14.81
N SER A 154 -7.85 -17.62 -15.17
CA SER A 154 -8.79 -18.42 -14.39
C SER A 154 -8.13 -19.26 -13.31
N ASP A 155 -6.79 -19.33 -13.28
CA ASP A 155 -6.00 -20.02 -12.26
C ASP A 155 -5.08 -19.03 -11.51
N PRO A 156 -5.43 -18.62 -10.27
CA PRO A 156 -4.59 -17.72 -9.48
C PRO A 156 -3.21 -18.33 -9.13
N ALA A 157 -3.03 -19.65 -9.22
CA ALA A 157 -1.72 -20.28 -9.02
C ALA A 157 -0.76 -20.08 -10.19
N SER A 158 -1.26 -19.62 -11.34
CA SER A 158 -0.47 -19.34 -12.55
C SER A 158 0.25 -17.98 -12.50
N VAL A 159 0.12 -17.25 -11.39
CA VAL A 159 0.78 -15.96 -11.21
C VAL A 159 2.29 -16.09 -11.36
N MET A 160 2.90 -15.13 -12.03
CA MET A 160 4.34 -15.06 -12.19
C MET A 160 4.83 -13.62 -12.12
N ARG A 161 6.04 -13.46 -11.60
CA ARG A 161 6.72 -12.18 -11.57
C ARG A 161 7.19 -11.79 -12.97
N VAL A 162 7.06 -10.51 -13.28
CA VAL A 162 7.68 -9.90 -14.45
C VAL A 162 8.82 -9.01 -13.99
N ASP A 163 10.00 -9.18 -14.57
CA ASP A 163 11.13 -8.27 -14.31
C ASP A 163 10.88 -6.97 -15.08
N PRO A 164 10.77 -5.80 -14.42
CA PRO A 164 10.62 -4.52 -15.13
C PRO A 164 11.74 -4.22 -16.13
N ALA A 165 12.92 -4.83 -15.99
CA ALA A 165 14.03 -4.67 -16.94
C ALA A 165 13.95 -5.62 -18.14
N ASP A 166 13.10 -6.65 -18.11
CA ASP A 166 13.01 -7.68 -19.15
C ASP A 166 11.59 -8.25 -19.29
N LEU A 167 10.66 -7.41 -19.77
CA LEU A 167 9.30 -7.84 -20.12
C LEU A 167 9.30 -8.86 -21.25
N ALA A 168 10.28 -8.78 -22.16
CA ALA A 168 10.38 -9.65 -23.32
C ALA A 168 10.60 -11.13 -22.97
N ALA A 169 11.22 -11.41 -21.83
CA ALA A 169 11.34 -12.78 -21.30
C ALA A 169 9.99 -13.47 -21.06
N VAL A 170 8.92 -12.69 -20.82
CA VAL A 170 7.57 -13.21 -20.53
C VAL A 170 6.63 -13.00 -21.71
N PHE A 171 6.66 -11.83 -22.34
CA PHE A 171 5.69 -11.45 -23.36
C PHE A 171 6.22 -11.55 -24.81
N GLY A 172 7.53 -11.80 -24.98
CA GLY A 172 8.17 -11.90 -26.29
C GLY A 172 8.81 -10.60 -26.78
N ALA A 173 9.48 -10.69 -27.93
CA ALA A 173 10.22 -9.56 -28.50
C ALA A 173 9.30 -8.36 -28.80
N GLY A 174 9.79 -7.15 -28.52
CA GLY A 174 9.06 -5.89 -28.71
C GLY A 174 8.35 -5.40 -27.46
N PHE A 175 8.23 -6.21 -26.40
CA PHE A 175 7.71 -5.77 -25.11
C PHE A 175 8.82 -5.20 -24.21
N ALA A 176 8.69 -3.94 -23.79
CA ALA A 176 9.61 -3.32 -22.83
C ALA A 176 8.90 -2.27 -21.97
N LEU A 177 9.20 -2.24 -20.67
CA LEU A 177 8.71 -1.18 -19.80
C LEU A 177 9.60 0.05 -19.99
N ARG A 178 9.01 1.15 -20.48
CA ARG A 178 9.73 2.40 -20.70
C ARG A 178 9.91 3.17 -19.41
N GLU A 179 8.82 3.39 -18.68
CA GLU A 179 8.84 4.07 -17.39
C GLU A 179 7.55 3.82 -16.59
N ILE A 180 7.64 4.11 -15.30
CA ILE A 180 6.49 4.24 -14.41
C ILE A 180 6.51 5.65 -13.85
N THR A 181 5.39 6.37 -13.98
CA THR A 181 5.24 7.73 -13.46
C THR A 181 4.13 7.81 -12.42
N LEU A 182 4.29 8.71 -11.47
CA LEU A 182 3.29 9.02 -10.45
C LEU A 182 2.90 10.50 -10.53
N GLU A 183 1.60 10.75 -10.52
CA GLU A 183 1.01 12.09 -10.54
C GLU A 183 0.03 12.23 -9.38
N VAL A 184 -0.09 13.43 -8.81
CA VAL A 184 -1.18 13.77 -7.88
C VAL A 184 -2.32 14.39 -8.68
N THR A 185 -3.53 13.86 -8.56
CA THR A 185 -4.69 14.22 -9.41
C THR A 185 -5.95 14.42 -8.57
N ASP A 186 -6.97 15.05 -9.16
CA ASP A 186 -8.34 15.11 -8.64
C ASP A 186 -9.25 14.04 -9.27
N ASP A 187 -8.74 13.25 -10.21
CA ASP A 187 -9.49 12.17 -10.85
C ASP A 187 -9.99 11.15 -9.80
N PRO A 188 -11.15 10.52 -10.03
CA PRO A 188 -11.73 9.56 -9.10
C PRO A 188 -10.88 8.29 -8.98
N VAL A 189 -10.92 7.67 -7.80
CA VAL A 189 -10.27 6.36 -7.54
C VAL A 189 -10.76 5.33 -8.56
N THR A 190 -9.84 4.55 -9.10
CA THR A 190 -10.15 3.47 -10.04
C THR A 190 -10.78 2.29 -9.31
N GLU A 191 -11.91 1.81 -9.83
CA GLU A 191 -12.66 0.69 -9.28
C GLU A 191 -13.16 -0.26 -10.38
N GLY A 192 -13.17 -1.56 -10.11
CA GLY A 192 -13.77 -2.61 -10.92
C GLY A 192 -12.93 -3.08 -12.11
N VAL A 193 -11.73 -2.52 -12.32
CA VAL A 193 -10.87 -2.91 -13.45
C VAL A 193 -10.22 -4.25 -13.16
N VAL A 194 -9.72 -4.44 -11.93
CA VAL A 194 -9.12 -5.69 -11.52
C VAL A 194 -10.15 -6.82 -11.51
N GLU A 195 -11.33 -6.61 -10.92
CA GLU A 195 -12.39 -7.63 -10.90
C GLU A 195 -12.95 -7.95 -12.29
N GLY A 196 -12.87 -7.00 -13.22
CA GLY A 196 -13.24 -7.21 -14.61
C GLY A 196 -12.33 -8.21 -15.34
N VAL A 197 -11.08 -8.38 -14.89
CA VAL A 197 -10.10 -9.29 -15.48
C VAL A 197 -9.90 -10.55 -14.63
N LEU A 198 -9.90 -10.41 -13.31
CA LEU A 198 -9.66 -11.48 -12.33
C LEU A 198 -10.97 -11.81 -11.60
N ASP A 199 -11.79 -12.66 -12.22
CA ASP A 199 -13.15 -12.97 -11.76
C ASP A 199 -13.19 -13.72 -10.40
N TYR A 200 -12.05 -14.28 -9.98
CA TYR A 200 -11.97 -15.11 -8.78
C TYR A 200 -12.16 -14.38 -7.47
N PHE A 201 -12.04 -13.05 -7.46
CA PHE A 201 -12.43 -12.23 -6.30
C PHE A 201 -13.94 -12.27 -6.04
N THR A 202 -14.74 -12.61 -7.05
CA THR A 202 -16.21 -12.68 -6.96
C THR A 202 -16.75 -14.11 -6.90
N TRP A 203 -15.87 -15.13 -6.90
CA TRP A 203 -16.31 -16.53 -6.98
C TRP A 203 -17.27 -16.92 -5.83
N PRO A 204 -18.27 -17.78 -6.11
CA PRO A 204 -19.12 -18.37 -5.08
C PRO A 204 -18.29 -19.09 -4.03
N LYS A 205 -18.80 -19.18 -2.79
CA LYS A 205 -18.11 -19.86 -1.68
C LYS A 205 -17.77 -21.31 -2.02
N GLU A 206 -18.59 -21.95 -2.83
CA GLU A 206 -18.48 -23.35 -3.26
C GLU A 206 -17.26 -23.56 -4.17
N LYS A 207 -17.11 -22.71 -5.21
CA LYS A 207 -15.93 -22.70 -6.09
C LYS A 207 -14.68 -22.36 -5.27
N ARG A 208 -14.77 -21.39 -4.36
CA ARG A 208 -13.68 -21.03 -3.45
C ARG A 208 -13.25 -22.18 -2.50
N LYS A 209 -14.18 -23.03 -2.04
CA LYS A 209 -13.85 -24.20 -1.21
C LYS A 209 -13.02 -25.25 -1.95
N GLU A 210 -13.24 -25.42 -3.26
CA GLU A 210 -12.42 -26.27 -4.13
C GLU A 210 -10.95 -25.81 -4.11
N TYR A 211 -10.74 -24.50 -4.02
CA TYR A 211 -9.45 -23.83 -3.87
C TYR A 211 -9.04 -23.58 -2.39
N ARG A 212 -9.55 -24.37 -1.43
CA ARG A 212 -9.29 -24.28 0.02
C ARG A 212 -9.43 -22.86 0.62
N CYS A 213 -10.43 -22.08 0.21
CA CYS A 213 -10.70 -20.79 0.83
C CYS A 213 -11.40 -20.96 2.19
N SER A 214 -10.80 -20.43 3.26
CA SER A 214 -11.55 -20.15 4.50
C SER A 214 -12.30 -18.83 4.39
N VAL A 215 -13.43 -18.73 5.11
CA VAL A 215 -14.38 -17.63 5.12
C VAL A 215 -13.71 -16.25 5.19
N GLY A 216 -13.80 -15.48 4.10
CA GLY A 216 -13.37 -14.08 4.05
C GLY A 216 -11.89 -13.85 3.77
N ASP A 217 -11.08 -14.91 3.64
CA ASP A 217 -9.67 -14.81 3.31
C ASP A 217 -9.24 -15.95 2.40
N CYS A 218 -9.11 -15.64 1.11
CA CYS A 218 -8.63 -16.57 0.09
C CYS A 218 -7.10 -16.75 0.13
N SER A 219 -6.39 -16.21 1.13
CA SER A 219 -4.92 -16.30 1.29
C SER A 219 -4.38 -17.69 1.64
N THR A 220 -5.23 -18.71 1.82
CA THR A 220 -4.82 -20.05 2.27
C THR A 220 -4.30 -21.00 1.15
N PHE A 221 -3.92 -20.40 0.00
CA PHE A 221 -2.76 -20.65 -0.91
C PHE A 221 -3.00 -21.21 -2.35
N PRO A 222 -2.26 -20.71 -3.40
CA PRO A 222 -1.76 -19.34 -3.54
C PRO A 222 -1.46 -18.77 -4.94
N MET A 223 -1.61 -17.45 -5.02
CA MET A 223 -0.66 -16.65 -5.78
C MET A 223 0.71 -16.67 -5.07
N ARG A 224 1.57 -17.63 -5.43
CA ARG A 224 2.93 -17.78 -4.87
C ARG A 224 3.94 -17.35 -5.92
N ILE A 225 4.82 -16.44 -5.56
CA ILE A 225 5.88 -15.98 -6.44
C ILE A 225 7.24 -16.35 -5.84
N PRO A 226 8.04 -17.22 -6.48
CA PRO A 226 9.40 -17.47 -6.04
C PRO A 226 10.24 -16.21 -6.23
N ASN A 227 10.97 -15.81 -5.18
CA ASN A 227 11.93 -14.73 -5.23
C ASN A 227 13.31 -15.26 -5.62
N PRO A 228 14.16 -14.44 -6.27
CA PRO A 228 15.53 -14.83 -6.62
C PRO A 228 16.39 -15.27 -5.43
N ASN A 229 16.06 -14.82 -4.22
CA ASN A 229 16.76 -15.19 -2.98
C ASN A 229 16.30 -16.54 -2.39
N GLY A 230 15.47 -17.31 -3.09
CA GLY A 230 14.95 -18.61 -2.64
C GLY A 230 13.76 -18.56 -1.69
N THR A 231 13.28 -17.37 -1.32
CA THR A 231 12.02 -17.21 -0.57
C THR A 231 10.81 -17.21 -1.51
N THR A 232 9.60 -17.35 -0.96
CA THR A 232 8.37 -17.27 -1.75
C THR A 232 7.50 -16.14 -1.20
N ALA A 233 7.17 -15.17 -2.05
CA ALA A 233 6.16 -14.17 -1.76
C ALA A 233 4.76 -14.78 -1.92
N ILE A 234 3.83 -14.37 -1.07
CA ILE A 234 2.43 -14.77 -1.11
C ILE A 234 1.66 -13.51 -1.41
N LEU A 235 0.87 -13.55 -2.49
CA LEU A 235 -0.04 -12.47 -2.84
C LEU A 235 -1.47 -12.84 -2.45
N THR A 236 -2.24 -11.80 -2.18
CA THR A 236 -3.63 -11.81 -1.76
C THR A 236 -4.43 -10.85 -2.62
N ASP A 237 -5.75 -10.85 -2.49
CA ASP A 237 -6.63 -9.83 -3.06
C ASP A 237 -6.22 -8.40 -2.66
N ASN A 238 -5.72 -8.23 -1.44
CA ASN A 238 -5.25 -6.95 -0.90
C ASN A 238 -4.01 -6.39 -1.61
N ASP A 239 -3.24 -7.23 -2.32
CA ASP A 239 -2.13 -6.77 -3.15
C ASP A 239 -2.61 -6.16 -4.48
N PHE A 240 -3.84 -6.50 -4.91
CA PHE A 240 -4.44 -6.00 -6.15
C PHE A 240 -5.51 -4.94 -5.90
N THR A 241 -6.24 -5.02 -4.79
CA THR A 241 -7.37 -4.15 -4.48
C THR A 241 -7.34 -3.75 -3.02
N ALA A 242 -7.59 -2.49 -2.72
CA ALA A 242 -7.71 -1.99 -1.35
C ALA A 242 -9.03 -1.24 -1.23
N ARG A 243 -9.94 -1.80 -0.45
CA ARG A 243 -11.27 -1.21 -0.21
C ARG A 243 -11.31 -0.59 1.18
N LYS A 244 -12.03 0.52 1.31
CA LYS A 244 -12.38 1.06 2.62
C LYS A 244 -13.29 0.04 3.31
N LEU A 245 -12.85 -0.52 4.44
CA LEU A 245 -13.73 -1.33 5.29
C LEU A 245 -14.92 -0.43 5.69
N GLN A 246 -16.13 -0.82 5.28
CA GLN A 246 -17.38 -0.16 5.65
C GLN A 246 -17.75 -0.43 7.11
#